data_AF-A0ABD5XCU2-F1
#
_entry.id   AF-A0ABD5XCU2-F1
#
_cell.length_a   1.000
_cell.length_b   1.000
_cell.length_c   1.000
_cell.angle_alpha   90.00
_cell.angle_beta   90.00
_cell.angle_gamma   90.00
#
_symmetry.space_group_name_H-M   'P 1'
#
loop_
_entity.id
_entity.type
_entity.pdbx_description
1 polymer ?
#
loop_
_entity_poly.entity_id
_entity_poly.type
_entity_poly.pdbx_seq_one_letter_code
_entity_poly.pdbx_strand_id
1 'polypeptide(L)'
;MSEWAIYITLILREDSEMVLSDLLDSIDAEEKYNYFHTNTEVLLENRLEGASLSVRNDDLHAYSYNKSIILFHVLGERLERSYGRQLLDSALAFVPYLYRECDPEYMFGMHDWRIERIGENQPHGLPSPITEDGLADRRIEHPTWLMLFPPAMVETYGRDWLLDLPAETVEEFDDGAIMTVATESILDHDSPTEIAEAVNEAMAPIEDAFEQRDL
;
A
#
# COMPACT_ATOMS: atom_id res chain seq x y z
N MET A 1 4.42 8.25 22.97
CA MET A 1 3.73 8.44 21.69
C MET A 1 3.65 7.06 21.09
N SER A 2 2.46 6.61 20.71
CA SER A 2 2.33 5.38 19.94
C SER A 2 3.08 5.58 18.63
N GLU A 3 3.99 4.65 18.31
CA GLU A 3 4.64 4.59 17.01
C GLU A 3 3.54 4.27 16.00
N TRP A 4 3.29 5.19 15.07
CA TRP A 4 2.34 4.98 13.97
C TRP A 4 3.13 4.90 12.66
N ALA A 5 2.61 4.20 11.67
CA ALA A 5 3.22 4.07 10.37
C ALA A 5 2.18 4.08 9.25
N ILE A 6 2.68 4.34 8.06
CA ILE A 6 1.97 4.09 6.80
C ILE A 6 2.58 2.84 6.19
N TYR A 7 1.72 1.88 5.87
CA TYR A 7 2.11 0.62 5.22
C TYR A 7 1.61 0.63 3.79
N ILE A 8 2.42 0.11 2.88
CA ILE A 8 2.05 -0.28 1.53
C ILE A 8 2.38 -1.76 1.42
N THR A 9 1.35 -2.55 1.22
CA THR A 9 1.40 -4.00 1.19
C THR A 9 1.31 -4.49 -0.24
N LEU A 10 2.22 -5.38 -0.62
CA LEU A 10 2.20 -6.07 -1.89
C LEU A 10 1.69 -7.50 -1.69
N ILE A 11 0.59 -7.84 -2.35
CA ILE A 11 0.11 -9.23 -2.46
C ILE A 11 0.76 -9.84 -3.69
N LEU A 12 1.60 -10.85 -3.47
CA LEU A 12 2.39 -11.49 -4.50
C LEU A 12 1.88 -12.91 -4.76
N ARG A 13 2.01 -13.36 -6.01
CA ARG A 13 1.80 -14.78 -6.35
C ARG A 13 3.04 -15.62 -6.06
N GLU A 14 4.20 -15.01 -6.20
CA GLU A 14 5.50 -15.65 -6.05
C GLU A 14 6.00 -15.56 -4.60
N ASP A 15 7.10 -16.25 -4.32
CA ASP A 15 7.74 -16.23 -3.01
C ASP A 15 8.28 -14.83 -2.68
N SER A 16 7.79 -14.22 -1.59
CA SER A 16 8.13 -12.83 -1.27
C SER A 16 9.62 -12.62 -0.95
N GLU A 17 10.35 -13.64 -0.48
CA GLU A 17 11.80 -13.51 -0.24
C GLU A 17 12.55 -13.46 -1.57
N MET A 18 12.15 -14.30 -2.53
CA MET A 18 12.69 -14.26 -3.89
C MET A 18 12.39 -12.94 -4.59
N VAL A 19 11.13 -12.47 -4.53
CA VAL A 19 10.74 -11.19 -5.14
C VAL A 19 11.46 -10.01 -4.48
N LEU A 20 11.65 -10.03 -3.15
CA LEU A 20 12.45 -9.01 -2.49
C LEU A 20 13.91 -9.06 -2.96
N SER A 21 14.50 -10.25 -3.10
CA SER A 21 15.86 -10.39 -3.61
C SER A 21 16.00 -9.80 -5.01
N ASP A 22 15.07 -10.13 -5.92
CA ASP A 22 15.09 -9.62 -7.30
C ASP A 22 14.90 -8.10 -7.35
N LEU A 23 14.03 -7.54 -6.49
CA LEU A 23 13.88 -6.10 -6.31
C LEU A 23 15.19 -5.43 -5.86
N LEU A 24 15.93 -6.02 -4.93
CA LEU A 24 17.21 -5.47 -4.46
C LEU A 24 18.28 -5.51 -5.56
N ASP A 25 18.32 -6.58 -6.35
CA ASP A 25 19.20 -6.68 -7.52
C ASP A 25 18.87 -5.58 -8.55
N SER A 26 17.59 -5.29 -8.78
CA SER A 26 17.13 -4.16 -9.62
C SER A 26 17.54 -2.81 -9.05
N ILE A 27 17.43 -2.61 -7.73
CA ILE A 27 17.86 -1.37 -7.06
C ILE A 27 19.37 -1.15 -7.24
N ASP A 28 20.17 -2.19 -7.04
CA ASP A 28 21.62 -2.14 -7.22
C ASP A 28 22.01 -1.87 -8.69
N ALA A 29 21.27 -2.42 -9.65
CA ALA A 29 21.54 -2.24 -11.07
C ALA A 29 21.19 -0.83 -11.59
N GLU A 30 20.12 -0.20 -11.07
CA GLU A 30 19.71 1.14 -11.49
C GLU A 30 20.47 2.27 -10.80
N GLU A 31 21.13 2.00 -9.66
CA GLU A 31 21.81 2.99 -8.81
C GLU A 31 20.90 4.18 -8.40
N LYS A 32 19.57 3.98 -8.45
CA LYS A 32 18.57 5.02 -8.19
C LYS A 32 18.23 5.17 -6.71
N TYR A 33 18.30 4.06 -5.98
CA TYR A 33 18.05 3.98 -4.54
C TYR A 33 19.23 3.30 -3.86
N ASN A 34 19.42 3.63 -2.59
CA ASN A 34 20.43 2.99 -1.74
C ASN A 34 19.71 2.32 -0.57
N TYR A 35 20.27 1.22 -0.08
CA TYR A 35 19.71 0.50 1.05
C TYR A 35 20.80 -0.18 1.88
N PHE A 36 20.42 -0.60 3.09
CA PHE A 36 21.24 -1.51 3.89
C PHE A 36 20.38 -2.51 4.64
N HIS A 37 20.94 -3.70 4.87
CA HIS A 37 20.27 -4.75 5.60
C HIS A 37 20.39 -4.56 7.11
N THR A 38 19.27 -4.81 7.79
CA THR A 38 19.24 -5.12 9.22
C THR A 38 18.91 -6.60 9.40
N ASN A 39 18.74 -7.04 10.64
CA ASN A 39 18.36 -8.43 10.91
C ASN A 39 16.90 -8.73 10.50
N THR A 40 16.06 -7.71 10.34
CA THR A 40 14.61 -7.87 10.19
C THR A 40 14.04 -7.18 8.95
N GLU A 41 14.77 -6.21 8.38
CA GLU A 41 14.29 -5.29 7.36
C GLU A 41 15.43 -4.79 6.47
N VAL A 42 15.07 -4.26 5.30
CA VAL A 42 15.93 -3.49 4.41
C VAL A 42 15.60 -2.01 4.58
N LEU A 43 16.52 -1.23 5.12
CA LEU A 43 16.33 0.20 5.33
C LEU A 43 16.73 0.96 4.06
N LEU A 44 15.85 1.84 3.58
CA LEU A 44 16.09 2.68 2.41
C LEU A 44 16.75 3.99 2.83
N GLU A 45 17.59 4.54 1.95
CA GLU A 45 18.37 5.76 2.22
C GLU A 45 17.97 6.95 1.31
N ASN A 46 18.69 8.06 1.45
CA ASN A 46 18.52 9.29 0.70
C ASN A 46 17.13 9.91 0.89
N ARG A 47 16.35 9.97 -0.20
CA ARG A 47 14.99 10.54 -0.18
C ARG A 47 13.97 9.64 0.51
N LEU A 48 14.34 8.39 0.78
CA LEU A 48 13.54 7.39 1.47
C LEU A 48 14.06 7.10 2.88
N GLU A 49 14.94 7.95 3.44
CA GLU A 49 15.43 7.78 4.81
C GLU A 49 14.27 7.83 5.82
N GLY A 50 14.01 6.69 6.48
CA GLY A 50 12.85 6.50 7.36
C GLY A 50 11.78 5.55 6.81
N ALA A 51 12.01 5.02 5.61
CA ALA A 51 11.21 3.95 5.04
C ALA A 51 12.01 2.64 4.96
N SER A 52 11.31 1.51 5.00
CA SER A 52 11.93 0.20 4.89
C SER A 52 11.05 -0.82 4.19
N LEU A 53 11.71 -1.86 3.67
CA LEU A 53 11.08 -3.04 3.10
C LEU A 53 11.29 -4.21 4.07
N SER A 54 10.26 -5.03 4.24
CA SER A 54 10.37 -6.26 5.02
C SER A 54 9.48 -7.35 4.47
N VAL A 55 9.95 -8.59 4.54
CA VAL A 55 9.08 -9.75 4.35
C VAL A 55 8.46 -10.10 5.70
N ARG A 56 7.13 -10.20 5.73
CA ARG A 56 6.40 -10.67 6.91
C ARG A 56 5.77 -12.02 6.62
N ASN A 57 6.26 -13.03 7.35
CA ASN A 57 5.68 -14.36 7.42
C ASN A 57 4.70 -14.36 8.58
N ASP A 58 3.51 -13.80 8.39
CA ASP A 58 2.47 -13.92 9.42
C ASP A 58 1.72 -15.24 9.23
N ASP A 59 1.46 -15.94 10.34
CA ASP A 59 0.61 -17.13 10.38
C ASP A 59 -0.84 -16.86 9.93
N LEU A 60 -1.19 -15.62 9.57
CA LEU A 60 -2.55 -15.13 9.26
C LEU A 60 -2.58 -14.03 8.16
N HIS A 61 -1.87 -14.22 7.06
CA HIS A 61 -2.32 -13.66 5.78
C HIS A 61 -3.32 -14.66 5.16
N ALA A 62 -4.48 -14.18 4.69
CA ALA A 62 -5.65 -15.04 4.40
C ALA A 62 -5.58 -15.84 3.09
N TYR A 63 -4.48 -15.77 2.33
CA TYR A 63 -4.40 -16.39 1.01
C TYR A 63 -3.65 -17.72 1.08
N SER A 64 -4.23 -18.79 0.55
CA SER A 64 -3.67 -20.14 0.70
C SER A 64 -2.39 -20.39 -0.10
N TYR A 65 -2.10 -19.56 -1.11
CA TYR A 65 -1.01 -19.78 -2.07
C TYR A 65 0.26 -18.99 -1.78
N ASN A 66 0.22 -17.97 -0.92
CA ASN A 66 1.39 -17.27 -0.42
C ASN A 66 1.46 -17.40 1.11
N LYS A 67 2.64 -17.40 1.71
CA LYS A 67 2.80 -17.44 3.17
C LYS A 67 3.36 -16.13 3.72
N SER A 68 3.65 -15.20 2.84
CA SER A 68 4.38 -13.99 3.15
C SER A 68 3.97 -12.87 2.23
N ILE A 69 4.21 -11.65 2.69
CA ILE A 69 3.97 -10.42 1.93
C ILE A 69 5.21 -9.55 2.03
N ILE A 70 5.40 -8.69 1.03
CA ILE A 70 6.33 -7.57 1.13
C ILE A 70 5.57 -6.37 1.70
N LEU A 71 6.08 -5.82 2.80
CA LEU A 71 5.65 -4.56 3.37
C LEU A 71 6.69 -3.49 3.09
N PHE A 72 6.27 -2.45 2.38
CA PHE A 72 6.95 -1.17 2.35
C PHE A 72 6.30 -0.28 3.42
N HIS A 73 7.05 0.19 4.41
CA HIS A 73 6.48 1.06 5.44
C HIS A 73 7.32 2.29 5.70
N VAL A 74 6.63 3.36 6.08
CA VAL A 74 7.23 4.66 6.41
C VAL A 74 6.90 4.97 7.87
N LEU A 75 7.93 5.14 8.69
CA LEU A 75 7.77 5.39 10.13
C LEU A 75 7.24 6.80 10.39
N GLY A 76 6.15 6.90 11.16
CA GLY A 76 5.48 8.16 11.50
C GLY A 76 6.38 9.16 12.22
N GLU A 77 7.32 8.70 13.06
CA GLU A 77 8.30 9.58 13.72
C GLU A 77 9.20 10.37 12.74
N ARG A 78 9.33 9.88 11.50
CA ARG A 78 10.07 10.54 10.42
C ARG A 78 9.18 11.46 9.60
N LEU A 79 7.88 11.17 9.56
CA LEU A 79 6.86 11.98 8.92
C LEU A 79 6.54 13.26 9.71
N GLU A 80 6.63 13.23 11.05
CA GLU A 80 6.39 14.40 11.92
C GLU A 80 7.50 15.49 11.85
N ARG A 81 8.54 15.29 11.05
CA ARG A 81 9.67 16.23 10.92
C ARG A 81 9.47 17.18 9.75
N SER A 82 10.27 18.26 9.70
CA SER A 82 10.20 19.30 8.66
C SER A 82 10.40 18.82 7.21
N TYR A 83 10.75 17.55 7.01
CA TYR A 83 10.93 16.91 5.70
C TYR A 83 9.91 15.79 5.44
N GLY A 84 8.93 15.57 6.32
CA GLY A 84 7.94 14.50 6.19
C GLY A 84 7.20 14.52 4.87
N ARG A 85 6.77 15.70 4.40
CA ARG A 85 6.11 15.84 3.09
C ARG A 85 6.98 15.30 1.95
N GLN A 86 8.27 15.64 1.94
CA GLN A 86 9.20 15.15 0.93
C GLN A 86 9.42 13.64 1.03
N LEU A 87 9.39 13.06 2.23
CA LEU A 87 9.49 11.62 2.44
C LEU A 87 8.25 10.90 1.91
N LEU A 88 7.04 11.39 2.21
CA LEU A 88 5.80 10.79 1.67
C LEU A 88 5.70 10.97 0.16
N ASP A 89 6.02 12.14 -0.39
CA ASP A 89 6.07 12.35 -1.84
C ASP A 89 7.07 11.36 -2.49
N SER A 90 8.21 11.13 -1.84
CA SER A 90 9.22 10.17 -2.32
C SER A 90 8.74 8.72 -2.19
N ALA A 91 8.03 8.39 -1.11
CA ALA A 91 7.45 7.06 -0.88
C ALA A 91 6.34 6.76 -1.89
N LEU A 92 5.44 7.71 -2.17
CA LEU A 92 4.43 7.59 -3.22
C LEU A 92 5.07 7.48 -4.61
N ALA A 93 6.13 8.24 -4.89
CA ALA A 93 6.89 8.10 -6.13
C ALA A 93 7.68 6.78 -6.23
N PHE A 94 7.85 6.04 -5.13
CA PHE A 94 8.45 4.71 -5.10
C PHE A 94 7.43 3.59 -5.36
N VAL A 95 6.13 3.84 -5.15
CA VAL A 95 5.07 2.85 -5.39
C VAL A 95 5.03 2.36 -6.85
N PRO A 96 5.07 3.22 -7.88
CA PRO A 96 5.12 2.75 -9.27
C PRO A 96 6.37 1.89 -9.57
N TYR A 97 7.50 2.18 -8.91
CA TYR A 97 8.70 1.37 -9.04
C TYR A 97 8.50 -0.02 -8.42
N LEU A 98 7.98 -0.09 -7.19
CA LEU A 98 7.64 -1.36 -6.55
C LEU A 98 6.66 -2.19 -7.37
N TYR A 99 5.64 -1.55 -7.95
CA TYR A 99 4.68 -2.24 -8.83
C TYR A 99 5.38 -2.88 -10.03
N ARG A 100 6.20 -2.10 -10.74
CA ARG A 100 6.90 -2.55 -11.95
C ARG A 100 7.88 -3.69 -11.66
N GLU A 101 8.64 -3.60 -10.56
CA GLU A 101 9.68 -4.58 -10.23
C GLU A 101 9.13 -5.85 -9.58
N CYS A 102 8.00 -5.76 -8.86
CA CYS A 102 7.47 -6.89 -8.09
C CYS A 102 6.26 -7.59 -8.72
N ASP A 103 5.62 -6.99 -9.74
CA ASP A 103 4.43 -7.52 -10.42
C ASP A 103 3.35 -8.09 -9.46
N PRO A 104 2.85 -7.29 -8.49
CA PRO A 104 1.92 -7.78 -7.50
C PRO A 104 0.53 -8.06 -8.09
N GLU A 105 -0.17 -9.06 -7.54
CA GLU A 105 -1.57 -9.32 -7.86
C GLU A 105 -2.49 -8.21 -7.36
N TYR A 106 -2.08 -7.54 -6.28
CA TYR A 106 -2.72 -6.34 -5.78
C TYR A 106 -1.77 -5.59 -4.85
N MET A 107 -1.87 -4.27 -4.80
CA MET A 107 -1.11 -3.45 -3.85
C MET A 107 -2.03 -2.43 -3.20
N PHE A 108 -1.88 -2.22 -1.89
CA PHE A 108 -2.71 -1.31 -1.14
C PHE A 108 -1.96 -0.65 0.00
N GLY A 109 -2.34 0.57 0.34
CA GLY A 109 -1.83 1.27 1.49
C GLY A 109 -2.78 1.22 2.68
N MET A 110 -2.25 1.09 3.89
CA MET A 110 -3.00 1.24 5.14
C MET A 110 -2.30 2.21 6.08
N HIS A 111 -3.10 2.91 6.87
CA HIS A 111 -2.66 3.64 8.06
C HIS A 111 -3.10 2.83 9.29
N ASP A 112 -2.33 2.87 10.39
CA ASP A 112 -2.62 2.11 11.64
C ASP A 112 -4.05 2.23 12.13
N TRP A 113 -4.66 3.41 12.00
CA TRP A 113 -6.05 3.60 12.38
C TRP A 113 -7.05 2.73 11.58
N ARG A 114 -6.78 2.49 10.29
CA ARG A 114 -7.62 1.63 9.46
C ARG A 114 -7.43 0.15 9.81
N ILE A 115 -6.23 -0.22 10.25
CA ILE A 115 -5.89 -1.55 10.75
C ILE A 115 -6.74 -1.88 11.98
N GLU A 116 -6.94 -0.93 12.90
CA GLU A 116 -7.83 -1.12 14.05
C GLU A 116 -9.30 -1.32 13.63
N ARG A 117 -9.78 -0.54 12.65
CA ARG A 117 -11.20 -0.58 12.23
C ARG A 117 -11.59 -1.80 11.39
N ILE A 118 -10.73 -2.27 10.49
CA ILE A 118 -10.98 -3.52 9.74
C ILE A 118 -10.61 -4.75 10.61
N GLY A 119 -9.65 -4.59 11.53
CA GLY A 119 -9.14 -5.65 12.39
C GLY A 119 -10.02 -6.05 13.57
N GLU A 120 -11.10 -5.31 13.91
CA GLU A 120 -11.96 -5.61 15.06
C GLU A 120 -12.54 -7.04 15.08
N ASN A 121 -12.55 -7.74 13.95
CA ASN A 121 -12.98 -9.14 13.83
C ASN A 121 -11.90 -10.12 13.29
N GLN A 122 -10.64 -9.68 13.11
CA GLN A 122 -9.57 -10.54 12.63
C GLN A 122 -8.65 -10.96 13.79
N PRO A 123 -8.45 -12.26 14.04
CA PRO A 123 -7.75 -12.72 15.23
C PRO A 123 -6.25 -12.37 15.25
N HIS A 124 -5.59 -12.20 14.09
CA HIS A 124 -4.21 -11.68 13.99
C HIS A 124 -3.94 -11.08 12.60
N GLY A 125 -2.92 -10.21 12.51
CA GLY A 125 -2.37 -9.67 11.24
C GLY A 125 -2.98 -8.35 10.79
N LEU A 126 -2.23 -7.61 9.96
CA LEU A 126 -2.75 -6.46 9.19
C LEU A 126 -4.03 -6.91 8.48
N PRO A 127 -5.19 -6.28 8.72
CA PRO A 127 -6.41 -6.67 8.03
C PRO A 127 -6.23 -6.48 6.54
N SER A 128 -6.45 -7.55 5.78
CA SER A 128 -6.41 -7.44 4.32
C SER A 128 -7.70 -6.80 3.81
N PRO A 129 -7.63 -5.84 2.88
CA PRO A 129 -8.82 -5.21 2.28
C PRO A 129 -9.58 -6.14 1.32
N ILE A 130 -9.06 -7.34 1.11
CA ILE A 130 -9.53 -8.34 0.18
C ILE A 130 -9.32 -9.73 0.79
N THR A 131 -10.19 -10.67 0.47
CA THR A 131 -10.07 -12.08 0.86
C THR A 131 -9.49 -12.90 -0.29
N GLU A 132 -9.16 -14.16 -0.06
CA GLU A 132 -8.74 -15.06 -1.15
C GLU A 132 -9.80 -15.21 -2.24
N ASP A 133 -11.07 -15.42 -1.85
CA ASP A 133 -12.19 -15.46 -2.78
C ASP A 133 -12.37 -14.11 -3.48
N GLY A 134 -12.27 -13.01 -2.72
CA GLY A 134 -12.28 -11.66 -3.26
C GLY A 134 -11.20 -11.45 -4.32
N LEU A 135 -9.96 -11.86 -4.07
CA LEU A 135 -8.86 -11.69 -5.03
C LEU A 135 -9.02 -12.59 -6.26
N ALA A 136 -9.51 -13.82 -6.09
CA ALA A 136 -9.84 -14.71 -7.21
C ALA A 136 -10.92 -14.12 -8.11
N ASP A 137 -11.94 -13.49 -7.51
CA ASP A 137 -13.03 -12.79 -8.20
C ASP A 137 -12.70 -11.32 -8.54
N ARG A 138 -11.49 -10.86 -8.18
CA ARG A 138 -11.02 -9.48 -8.33
C ARG A 138 -11.93 -8.43 -7.68
N ARG A 139 -12.52 -8.77 -6.54
CA ARG A 139 -13.40 -7.95 -5.70
C ARG A 139 -12.71 -7.53 -4.41
N ILE A 140 -12.74 -6.24 -4.11
CA ILE A 140 -12.23 -5.60 -2.91
C ILE A 140 -13.39 -5.52 -1.92
N GLU A 141 -13.16 -5.94 -0.69
CA GLU A 141 -14.19 -5.93 0.36
C GLU A 141 -14.17 -4.61 1.14
N HIS A 142 -12.97 -4.08 1.38
CA HIS A 142 -12.76 -2.86 2.15
C HIS A 142 -11.77 -1.97 1.42
N PRO A 143 -12.21 -0.93 0.69
CA PRO A 143 -11.28 -0.04 0.01
C PRO A 143 -10.36 0.65 1.02
N THR A 144 -9.19 1.05 0.53
CA THR A 144 -8.10 1.63 1.33
C THR A 144 -7.62 2.95 0.75
N TRP A 145 -6.87 3.72 1.56
CA TRP A 145 -6.45 5.08 1.19
C TRP A 145 -5.53 5.10 -0.03
N LEU A 146 -4.76 4.05 -0.25
CA LEU A 146 -4.03 3.80 -1.49
C LEU A 146 -4.45 2.43 -2.01
N MET A 147 -4.77 2.35 -3.30
CA MET A 147 -5.10 1.12 -4.01
C MET A 147 -4.45 1.16 -5.37
N LEU A 148 -3.83 0.06 -5.78
CA LEU A 148 -3.29 -0.13 -7.12
C LEU A 148 -3.96 -1.35 -7.73
N PHE A 149 -4.70 -1.12 -8.80
CA PHE A 149 -5.46 -2.08 -9.56
C PHE A 149 -4.63 -2.54 -10.76
N PRO A 150 -4.09 -3.77 -10.79
CA PRO A 150 -3.42 -4.28 -11.98
C PRO A 150 -4.41 -4.43 -13.14
N PRO A 151 -3.95 -4.59 -14.40
CA PRO A 151 -4.80 -4.56 -15.58
C PRO A 151 -5.99 -5.53 -15.51
N ALA A 152 -5.81 -6.72 -14.96
CA ALA A 152 -6.88 -7.71 -14.81
C ALA A 152 -8.00 -7.24 -13.86
N MET A 153 -7.65 -6.51 -12.79
CA MET A 153 -8.65 -5.88 -11.91
C MET A 153 -9.32 -4.69 -12.62
N VAL A 154 -8.57 -3.89 -13.36
CA VAL A 154 -9.11 -2.77 -14.15
C VAL A 154 -10.16 -3.26 -15.15
N GLU A 155 -9.94 -4.40 -15.80
CA GLU A 155 -10.93 -5.05 -16.68
C GLU A 155 -12.22 -5.43 -15.93
N THR A 156 -12.11 -5.84 -14.67
CA THR A 156 -13.24 -6.30 -13.85
C THR A 156 -14.10 -5.14 -13.35
N TYR A 157 -13.46 -4.10 -12.80
CA TYR A 157 -14.16 -2.92 -12.30
C TYR A 157 -14.66 -2.00 -13.42
N GLY A 158 -13.89 -1.94 -14.50
CA GLY A 158 -14.03 -0.99 -15.60
C GLY A 158 -13.11 0.22 -15.41
N ARG A 159 -12.24 0.44 -16.39
CA ARG A 159 -11.29 1.56 -16.44
C ARG A 159 -11.94 2.91 -16.15
N ASP A 160 -13.00 3.26 -16.87
CA ASP A 160 -13.64 4.58 -16.74
C ASP A 160 -14.23 4.79 -15.33
N TRP A 161 -14.75 3.74 -14.71
CA TRP A 161 -15.27 3.82 -13.33
C TRP A 161 -14.14 4.04 -12.32
N LEU A 162 -13.02 3.33 -12.45
CA LEU A 162 -11.85 3.53 -11.60
C LEU A 162 -11.25 4.92 -11.75
N LEU A 163 -11.25 5.46 -12.98
CA LEU A 163 -10.76 6.80 -13.26
C LEU A 163 -11.66 7.91 -12.68
N ASP A 164 -12.95 7.62 -12.55
CA ASP A 164 -13.96 8.52 -11.98
C ASP A 164 -14.11 8.38 -10.45
N LEU A 165 -13.30 7.54 -9.79
CA LEU A 165 -13.34 7.42 -8.33
C LEU A 165 -13.04 8.77 -7.66
N PRO A 166 -13.72 9.09 -6.53
CA PRO A 166 -13.56 10.35 -5.83
C PRO A 166 -12.27 10.38 -4.98
N ALA A 167 -11.13 10.05 -5.59
CA ALA A 167 -9.81 10.09 -4.98
C ALA A 167 -9.10 11.41 -5.30
N GLU A 168 -8.21 11.86 -4.40
CA GLU A 168 -7.37 13.06 -4.62
C GLU A 168 -6.43 12.87 -5.82
N THR A 169 -5.82 11.70 -5.91
CA THR A 169 -4.95 11.32 -7.03
C THR A 169 -5.46 10.05 -7.68
N VAL A 170 -5.50 10.07 -9.01
CA VAL A 170 -5.80 8.93 -9.87
C VAL A 170 -4.79 8.93 -11.01
N GLU A 171 -4.01 7.87 -11.11
CA GLU A 171 -2.95 7.73 -12.11
C GLU A 171 -3.13 6.40 -12.88
N GLU A 172 -3.06 6.48 -14.20
CA GLU A 172 -3.06 5.29 -15.07
C GLU A 172 -1.64 5.05 -15.59
N PHE A 173 -1.17 3.81 -15.49
CA PHE A 173 0.15 3.41 -15.95
C PHE A 173 0.13 2.89 -17.39
N ASP A 174 1.31 2.77 -18.01
CA ASP A 174 1.47 2.38 -19.41
C ASP A 174 0.93 0.96 -19.73
N ASP A 175 0.84 0.09 -18.74
CA ASP A 175 0.30 -1.27 -18.86
C ASP A 175 -1.22 -1.34 -18.65
N GLY A 176 -1.85 -0.21 -18.32
CA GLY A 176 -3.28 -0.10 -18.04
C GLY A 176 -3.65 -0.34 -16.57
N ALA A 177 -2.68 -0.51 -15.67
CA ALA A 177 -2.94 -0.47 -14.24
C ALA A 177 -3.40 0.94 -13.81
N ILE A 178 -4.18 1.01 -12.73
CA ILE A 178 -4.63 2.29 -12.16
C ILE A 178 -4.26 2.33 -10.69
N MET A 179 -3.64 3.43 -10.26
CA MET A 179 -3.41 3.74 -8.86
C MET A 179 -4.36 4.86 -8.42
N THR A 180 -4.97 4.70 -7.25
CA THR A 180 -5.79 5.73 -6.60
C THR A 180 -5.24 6.03 -5.22
N VAL A 181 -5.16 7.32 -4.88
CA VAL A 181 -4.81 7.79 -3.54
C VAL A 181 -5.95 8.70 -3.06
N ALA A 182 -6.68 8.23 -2.03
CA ALA A 182 -7.80 8.94 -1.45
C ALA A 182 -7.40 10.32 -0.94
N THR A 183 -6.26 10.39 -0.23
CA THR A 183 -5.67 11.66 0.17
C THR A 183 -4.15 11.56 0.36
N GLU A 184 -3.44 12.57 -0.14
CA GLU A 184 -2.00 12.79 0.10
C GLU A 184 -1.75 13.76 1.25
N SER A 185 -2.82 14.41 1.74
CA SER A 185 -2.79 15.42 2.80
C SER A 185 -2.60 14.82 4.20
N ILE A 186 -2.24 13.54 4.28
CA ILE A 186 -1.92 12.82 5.52
C ILE A 186 -0.87 13.56 6.36
N LEU A 187 -0.02 14.39 5.77
CA LEU A 187 1.04 15.12 6.47
C LEU A 187 0.75 16.58 6.74
N ASP A 188 -0.43 17.06 6.37
CA ASP A 188 -0.85 18.41 6.70
C ASP A 188 -1.43 18.48 8.13
N HIS A 189 -1.38 17.36 8.86
CA HIS A 189 -1.91 17.15 10.18
C HIS A 189 -0.78 16.84 11.18
N ASP A 190 -0.87 17.44 12.37
CA ASP A 190 0.20 17.42 13.38
C ASP A 190 0.05 16.26 14.38
N SER A 191 -1.01 15.45 14.26
CA SER A 191 -1.27 14.33 15.17
C SER A 191 -1.85 13.10 14.47
N PRO A 192 -1.55 11.88 14.97
CA PRO A 192 -2.09 10.63 14.41
C PRO A 192 -3.63 10.58 14.35
N THR A 193 -4.31 11.28 15.26
CA THR A 193 -5.77 11.37 15.28
C THR A 193 -6.31 12.22 14.15
N GLU A 194 -5.72 13.40 13.90
CA GLU A 194 -6.12 14.26 12.78
C GLU A 194 -5.83 13.57 11.44
N ILE A 195 -4.72 12.83 11.34
CA ILE A 195 -4.40 11.99 10.19
C ILE A 195 -5.48 10.94 9.94
N ALA A 196 -5.87 10.21 10.99
CA ALA A 196 -6.91 9.21 10.91
C ALA A 196 -8.26 9.81 10.47
N GLU A 197 -8.62 10.97 11.01
CA GLU A 197 -9.85 11.69 10.64
C GLU A 197 -9.82 12.11 9.16
N ALA A 198 -8.71 12.69 8.69
CA ALA A 198 -8.54 13.10 7.30
C ALA A 198 -8.62 11.91 6.33
N VAL A 199 -7.95 10.80 6.65
CA VAL A 199 -8.03 9.56 5.86
C VAL A 199 -9.46 9.04 5.86
N ASN A 200 -10.16 9.03 7.01
CA ASN A 200 -11.54 8.56 7.10
C ASN A 200 -12.51 9.43 6.29
N GLU A 201 -12.37 10.75 6.35
CA GLU A 201 -13.19 11.69 5.55
C GLU A 201 -12.97 11.51 4.05
N ALA A 202 -11.71 11.35 3.63
CA ALA A 202 -11.36 11.10 2.23
C ALA A 202 -11.84 9.72 1.73
N MET A 203 -11.88 8.72 2.62
CA MET A 203 -12.32 7.37 2.29
C MET A 203 -13.84 7.24 2.15
N ALA A 204 -14.63 8.01 2.90
CA ALA A 204 -16.09 7.90 2.88
C ALA A 204 -16.72 7.91 1.46
N PRO A 205 -16.40 8.85 0.55
CA PRO A 205 -16.97 8.83 -0.80
C PRO A 205 -16.47 7.67 -1.66
N ILE A 206 -15.27 7.13 -1.39
CA ILE A 206 -14.74 5.94 -2.08
C ILE A 206 -15.49 4.69 -1.59
N GLU A 207 -15.68 4.55 -0.27
CA GLU A 207 -16.48 3.46 0.31
C GLU A 207 -17.90 3.45 -0.28
N ASP A 208 -18.57 4.61 -0.32
CA ASP A 208 -19.90 4.75 -0.94
C ASP A 208 -19.90 4.31 -2.42
N ALA A 209 -18.85 4.65 -3.18
CA ALA A 209 -18.75 4.26 -4.59
C ALA A 209 -18.62 2.74 -4.76
N PHE A 210 -17.85 2.07 -3.90
CA PHE A 210 -17.69 0.61 -3.90
C PHE A 210 -18.99 -0.10 -3.46
N GLU A 211 -19.69 0.42 -2.45
CA GLU A 211 -20.96 -0.15 -1.98
C GLU A 211 -22.09 -0.08 -3.01
N GLN A 212 -22.12 0.99 -3.81
CA GLN A 212 -23.13 1.20 -4.85
C GLN A 212 -22.81 0.44 -6.15
N ARG A 213 -21.62 -0.14 -6.27
CA ARG A 213 -21.20 -0.86 -7.47
C ARG A 213 -21.73 -2.28 -7.44
N ASP A 214 -22.68 -2.57 -8.33
CA ASP A 214 -23.02 -3.96 -8.67
C ASP A 214 -21.86 -4.56 -9.51
N LEU A 215 -21.04 -5.42 -8.87
CA LEU A 215 -20.01 -6.27 -9.48
C LEU A 215 -20.47 -7.73 -9.53
#